data_AF-A0A843XMW4-F1
#
_entry.id   AF-A0A843XMW4-F1
#
_cell.length_a   1.000
_cell.length_b   1.000
_cell.length_c   1.000
_cell.angle_alpha   90.00
_cell.angle_beta   90.00
_cell.angle_gamma   90.00
#
_symmetry.space_group_name_H-M   'P 1'
#
loop_
_entity.id
_entity.type
_entity.pdbx_description
1 polymer ?
#
loop_
_entity_poly.entity_id
_entity_poly.type
_entity_poly.pdbx_seq_one_letter_code
_entity_poly.pdbx_strand_id
1 'polypeptide(L)'
;METAPFLRTSSPFEKQASSIYTRGIFKKFQEELMEIASCVPTIIHDDGKKLTIRIKSFENIKVKHVYKIIAKEFTMSVDQTEYLVACTCKSFEFRCYLCRHALVALQFAGIARIPERYILKRWTIEMRYRHANDEYIIQNGLVDSTACRYSNIIHHLMKVVEVGSMSEAMHDIVVQEIPNLLKKLIDSSQSQASSENDIPSGSHSHVVNDPPRAKTKGRGRQKIIESSIKKMKKSSKLKRREPRLPKGHIPAEDTMQPHVQPMHRVLGMP
;
A
#
# COMPACT_ATOMS: atom_id res chain seq x y z
N MET A 1 3.28 33.72 1.48
CA MET A 1 1.95 33.25 1.03
C MET A 1 2.17 31.99 0.20
N GLU A 2 1.78 30.82 0.70
CA GLU A 2 1.83 29.58 -0.09
C GLU A 2 0.78 29.69 -1.20
N THR A 3 1.22 29.71 -2.46
CA THR A 3 0.32 29.79 -3.61
C THR A 3 -0.42 28.47 -3.80
N ALA A 4 -1.71 28.55 -4.13
CA ALA A 4 -2.52 27.38 -4.40
C ALA A 4 -1.87 26.50 -5.48
N PRO A 5 -1.80 25.17 -5.31
CA PRO A 5 -1.14 24.30 -6.25
C PRO A 5 -1.90 24.27 -7.59
N PHE A 6 -1.15 24.28 -8.69
CA PHE A 6 -1.71 24.22 -10.05
C PHE A 6 -2.37 22.86 -10.31
N LEU A 7 -3.62 22.86 -10.78
CA LEU A 7 -4.36 21.67 -11.17
C LEU A 7 -4.10 21.37 -12.65
N ARG A 8 -3.86 20.10 -12.98
CA ARG A 8 -3.61 19.63 -14.35
C ARG A 8 -4.86 19.09 -15.03
N THR A 9 -5.90 18.77 -14.26
CA THR A 9 -7.17 18.23 -14.74
C THR A 9 -8.34 18.91 -14.05
N SER A 10 -9.54 18.74 -14.60
CA SER A 10 -10.80 19.16 -13.96
C SER A 10 -11.35 18.10 -13.00
N SER A 11 -10.55 17.11 -12.61
CA SER A 11 -11.00 15.98 -11.78
C SER A 11 -11.39 16.44 -10.37
N PRO A 12 -12.54 15.99 -9.83
CA PRO A 12 -12.94 16.32 -8.47
C PRO A 12 -11.98 15.74 -7.42
N PHE A 13 -11.33 14.61 -7.71
CA PHE A 13 -10.28 14.05 -6.85
C PHE A 13 -9.08 14.98 -6.74
N GLU A 14 -8.67 15.60 -7.85
CA GLU A 14 -7.54 16.52 -7.86
C GLU A 14 -7.85 17.76 -7.03
N LYS A 15 -9.04 18.34 -7.24
CA LYS A 15 -9.51 19.50 -6.48
C LYS A 15 -9.53 19.20 -4.98
N GLN A 16 -10.09 18.05 -4.58
CA GLN A 16 -10.08 17.62 -3.18
C GLN A 16 -8.65 17.44 -2.65
N ALA A 17 -7.82 16.67 -3.35
CA ALA A 17 -6.44 16.40 -2.95
C ALA A 17 -5.60 17.67 -2.81
N SER A 18 -5.80 18.66 -3.69
CA SER A 18 -5.08 19.94 -3.69
C SER A 18 -5.28 20.76 -2.42
N SER A 19 -6.46 20.64 -1.80
CA SER A 19 -6.83 21.33 -0.56
C SER A 19 -6.44 20.57 0.71
N ILE A 20 -6.20 19.27 0.59
CA ILE A 20 -6.01 18.38 1.75
C ILE A 20 -4.54 17.98 1.89
N TYR A 21 -3.87 17.58 0.80
CA TYR A 21 -2.53 17.03 0.86
C TYR A 21 -1.45 18.09 0.87
N THR A 22 -0.37 17.80 1.59
CA THR A 22 0.88 18.58 1.47
C THR A 22 1.34 18.61 0.01
N ARG A 23 2.00 19.70 -0.41
CA ARG A 23 2.42 19.92 -1.81
C ARG A 23 3.19 18.74 -2.43
N GLY A 24 4.05 18.10 -1.64
CA GLY A 24 4.83 16.94 -2.09
C GLY A 24 3.97 15.70 -2.36
N ILE A 25 2.99 15.43 -1.49
CA ILE A 25 2.05 14.31 -1.69
C ILE A 25 1.05 14.63 -2.80
N PHE A 26 0.56 15.87 -2.84
CA PHE A 26 -0.30 16.31 -3.92
C PHE A 26 0.35 16.11 -5.30
N LYS A 27 1.63 16.45 -5.47
CA LYS A 27 2.34 16.22 -6.74
C LYS A 27 2.37 14.74 -7.14
N LYS A 28 2.69 13.85 -6.19
CA LYS A 28 2.71 12.40 -6.44
C LYS A 28 1.32 11.84 -6.76
N PHE A 29 0.30 12.34 -6.07
CA PHE A 29 -1.09 12.00 -6.33
C PHE A 29 -1.53 12.49 -7.72
N GLN A 30 -1.14 13.70 -8.10
CA GLN A 30 -1.40 14.28 -9.42
C GLN A 30 -0.74 13.46 -10.53
N GLU A 31 0.47 12.93 -10.31
CA GLU A 31 1.12 12.00 -11.24
C GLU A 31 0.30 10.71 -11.42
N GLU A 32 -0.16 10.06 -10.33
CA GLU A 32 -1.06 8.90 -10.43
C GLU A 32 -2.36 9.24 -11.16
N LEU A 33 -2.94 10.42 -10.91
CA LEU A 33 -4.18 10.85 -11.55
C LEU A 33 -4.02 11.01 -13.07
N MET A 34 -2.90 11.57 -13.53
CA MET A 34 -2.60 11.70 -14.96
C MET A 34 -2.42 10.34 -15.64
N GLU A 35 -1.82 9.38 -14.92
CA GLU A 35 -1.59 8.01 -15.42
C GLU A 35 -2.87 7.15 -15.48
N ILE A 36 -4.02 7.68 -15.06
CA ILE A 36 -5.32 7.03 -15.31
C ILE A 36 -5.55 6.83 -16.82
N ALA A 37 -5.07 7.75 -17.67
CA ALA A 37 -5.18 7.62 -19.12
C ALA A 37 -4.47 6.36 -19.67
N SER A 38 -3.50 5.84 -18.93
CA SER A 38 -2.75 4.62 -19.26
C SER A 38 -3.45 3.34 -18.76
N CYS A 39 -4.67 3.44 -18.22
CA CYS A 39 -5.43 2.33 -17.65
C CYS A 39 -6.64 1.97 -18.52
N VAL A 40 -6.79 0.68 -18.82
CA VAL A 40 -7.95 0.11 -19.51
C VAL A 40 -8.73 -0.78 -18.54
N PRO A 41 -9.83 -0.28 -17.96
CA PRO A 41 -10.67 -1.02 -17.04
C PRO A 41 -11.63 -1.98 -17.74
N THR A 42 -11.98 -3.06 -17.08
CA THR A 42 -13.02 -4.01 -17.48
C THR A 42 -13.76 -4.46 -16.22
N ILE A 43 -15.07 -4.23 -16.17
CA ILE A 43 -15.90 -4.73 -15.07
C ILE A 43 -15.95 -6.26 -15.17
N ILE A 44 -15.59 -6.94 -14.08
CA ILE A 44 -15.68 -8.39 -13.96
C ILE A 44 -16.99 -8.79 -13.27
N HIS A 45 -17.40 -8.02 -12.27
CA HIS A 45 -18.58 -8.30 -11.46
C HIS A 45 -19.13 -7.01 -10.87
N ASP A 46 -20.45 -6.89 -10.85
CA ASP A 46 -21.16 -5.86 -10.11
C ASP A 46 -22.51 -6.41 -9.65
N ASP A 47 -22.75 -6.43 -8.33
CA ASP A 47 -24.03 -6.79 -7.72
C ASP A 47 -24.66 -5.61 -6.96
N GLY A 48 -24.16 -4.38 -7.19
CA GLY A 48 -24.56 -3.16 -6.49
C GLY A 48 -23.99 -2.99 -5.08
N LYS A 49 -23.47 -4.06 -4.45
CA LYS A 49 -22.74 -3.97 -3.17
C LYS A 49 -21.24 -4.07 -3.36
N LYS A 50 -20.81 -4.88 -4.33
CA LYS A 50 -19.42 -5.19 -4.62
C LYS A 50 -19.15 -5.08 -6.11
N LEU A 51 -18.37 -4.08 -6.46
CA LEU A 51 -17.84 -3.89 -7.81
C LEU A 51 -16.43 -4.49 -7.89
N THR A 52 -16.19 -5.37 -8.86
CA THR A 52 -14.86 -5.92 -9.15
C THR A 52 -14.44 -5.53 -10.55
N ILE A 53 -13.25 -4.92 -10.68
CA ILE A 53 -12.73 -4.39 -11.95
C ILE A 53 -11.34 -4.97 -12.19
N ARG A 54 -11.08 -5.46 -13.40
CA ARG A 54 -9.74 -5.75 -13.90
C ARG A 54 -9.23 -4.52 -14.62
N ILE A 55 -8.00 -4.11 -14.35
CA ILE A 55 -7.37 -2.96 -14.98
C ILE A 55 -6.09 -3.43 -15.66
N LYS A 56 -6.04 -3.27 -16.98
CA LYS A 56 -4.78 -3.36 -17.75
C LYS A 56 -4.11 -2.00 -17.70
N SER A 57 -2.94 -1.89 -17.07
CA SER A 57 -2.15 -0.66 -17.02
C SER A 57 -0.94 -0.79 -17.94
N PHE A 58 -0.71 0.22 -18.75
CA PHE A 58 0.46 0.33 -19.61
C PHE A 58 1.49 1.24 -18.96
N GLU A 59 2.71 0.75 -18.76
CA GLU A 59 3.80 1.49 -18.14
C GLU A 59 4.95 1.66 -19.13
N ASN A 60 5.42 2.90 -19.27
CA ASN A 60 6.63 3.20 -20.03
C ASN A 60 7.85 2.90 -19.16
N ILE A 61 8.67 1.93 -19.57
CA ILE A 61 9.91 1.59 -18.92
C ILE A 61 11.07 1.90 -19.85
N LYS A 62 12.02 2.68 -19.35
CA LYS A 62 13.28 2.93 -20.04
C LYS A 62 14.29 1.88 -19.64
N VAL A 63 14.68 1.02 -20.58
CA VAL A 63 15.76 0.04 -20.38
C VAL A 63 16.93 0.46 -21.25
N LYS A 64 18.02 0.94 -20.61
CA LYS A 64 19.15 1.61 -21.27
C LYS A 64 18.67 2.83 -22.07
N HIS A 65 18.73 2.75 -23.40
CA HIS A 65 18.32 3.81 -24.35
C HIS A 65 17.04 3.46 -25.12
N VAL A 66 16.33 2.40 -24.74
CA VAL A 66 15.11 1.94 -25.42
C VAL A 66 13.91 2.12 -24.50
N TYR A 67 12.86 2.74 -25.02
CA TYR A 67 11.55 2.80 -24.37
C TYR A 67 10.77 1.53 -24.70
N LYS A 68 10.27 0.86 -23.67
CA LYS A 68 9.38 -0.31 -23.78
C LYS A 68 8.08 0.00 -23.05
N ILE A 69 6.96 -0.40 -23.64
CA ILE A 69 5.67 -0.38 -22.98
C ILE A 69 5.44 -1.77 -22.39
N ILE A 70 5.18 -1.85 -21.10
CA ILE A 70 4.81 -3.10 -20.42
C ILE A 70 3.36 -3.01 -20.00
N ALA A 71 2.58 -4.05 -20.32
CA ALA A 71 1.22 -4.21 -19.82
C ALA A 71 1.25 -5.02 -18.51
N LYS A 72 0.61 -4.49 -17.47
CA LYS A 72 0.39 -5.17 -16.20
C LYS A 72 -1.10 -5.26 -15.91
N GLU A 73 -1.53 -6.34 -15.28
CA GLU A 73 -2.92 -6.52 -14.87
C GLU A 73 -3.07 -6.39 -13.35
N PHE A 74 -4.09 -5.64 -12.94
CA PHE A 74 -4.45 -5.47 -11.55
C PHE A 74 -5.94 -5.75 -11.37
N THR A 75 -6.30 -6.22 -10.18
CA THR A 75 -7.70 -6.44 -9.81
C THR A 75 -8.06 -5.48 -8.69
N MET A 76 -9.24 -4.89 -8.81
CA MET A 76 -9.84 -3.98 -7.86
C MET A 76 -11.11 -4.59 -7.31
N SER A 77 -11.34 -4.45 -6.01
CA SER A 77 -12.66 -4.62 -5.42
C SER A 77 -13.06 -3.34 -4.71
N VAL A 78 -14.28 -2.88 -4.97
CA VAL A 78 -14.93 -1.77 -4.28
C VAL A 78 -16.14 -2.32 -3.55
N ASP A 79 -16.11 -2.22 -2.23
CA ASP A 79 -17.33 -2.29 -1.42
C ASP A 79 -18.04 -0.94 -1.57
N GLN A 80 -19.18 -0.94 -2.25
CA GLN A 80 -19.96 0.26 -2.53
C GLN A 80 -20.75 0.74 -1.30
N THR A 81 -20.95 -0.15 -0.31
CA THR A 81 -21.66 0.20 0.94
C THR A 81 -20.73 0.88 1.94
N GLU A 82 -19.49 0.38 2.05
CA GLU A 82 -18.48 0.89 2.99
C GLU A 82 -17.45 1.83 2.33
N TYR A 83 -17.58 2.06 1.02
CA TYR A 83 -16.63 2.78 0.19
C TYR A 83 -15.18 2.26 0.34
N LEU A 84 -15.04 0.95 0.52
CA LEU A 84 -13.74 0.28 0.69
C LEU A 84 -13.19 -0.14 -0.67
N VAL A 85 -12.04 0.41 -1.02
CA VAL A 85 -11.30 0.09 -2.24
C VAL A 85 -10.06 -0.75 -1.90
N ALA A 86 -9.91 -1.89 -2.54
CA ALA A 86 -8.73 -2.73 -2.44
C ALA A 86 -8.12 -2.98 -3.82
N CYS A 87 -6.83 -2.70 -3.95
CA CYS A 87 -6.05 -2.94 -5.17
C CYS A 87 -5.01 -4.03 -4.96
N THR A 88 -4.83 -4.92 -5.94
CA THR A 88 -3.73 -5.90 -5.93
C THR A 88 -2.35 -5.26 -6.05
N CYS A 89 -2.23 -4.01 -6.52
CA CYS A 89 -0.92 -3.32 -6.57
C CYS A 89 -0.38 -2.91 -5.19
N LYS A 90 -1.22 -2.92 -4.15
CA LYS A 90 -0.86 -2.59 -2.76
C LYS A 90 -0.22 -1.21 -2.54
N SER A 91 -0.35 -0.32 -3.52
CA SER A 91 0.31 0.99 -3.49
C SER A 91 -0.16 1.86 -2.34
N PHE A 92 -1.44 1.78 -1.94
CA PHE A 92 -1.93 2.56 -0.81
C PHE A 92 -1.26 2.14 0.51
N GLU A 93 -1.08 0.83 0.73
CA GLU A 93 -0.47 0.29 1.95
C GLU A 93 0.97 0.78 2.17
N PHE A 94 1.70 1.09 1.10
CA PHE A 94 3.10 1.56 1.20
C PHE A 94 3.27 3.06 0.93
N ARG A 95 2.53 3.61 -0.03
CA ARG A 95 2.63 5.03 -0.44
C ARG A 95 1.65 5.93 0.30
N CYS A 96 0.63 5.36 0.94
CA CYS A 96 -0.33 6.06 1.78
C CYS A 96 -1.19 7.12 1.03
N TYR A 97 -1.26 7.05 -0.30
CA TYR A 97 -2.20 7.75 -1.15
C TYR A 97 -2.71 6.80 -2.25
N LEU A 98 -3.89 7.07 -2.80
CA LEU A 98 -4.51 6.20 -3.79
C LEU A 98 -3.70 6.15 -5.10
N CYS A 99 -3.50 4.94 -5.63
CA CYS A 99 -2.94 4.75 -6.96
C CYS A 99 -3.97 5.01 -8.05
N ARG A 100 -3.50 5.17 -9.28
CA ARG A 100 -4.33 5.31 -10.49
C ARG A 100 -5.40 4.22 -10.61
N HIS A 101 -5.08 2.97 -10.24
CA HIS A 101 -6.03 1.85 -10.30
C HIS A 101 -7.21 2.03 -9.32
N ALA A 102 -6.93 2.51 -8.11
CA ALA A 102 -7.96 2.80 -7.13
C ALA A 102 -8.83 3.99 -7.54
N LEU A 103 -8.22 5.01 -8.16
CA LEU A 103 -8.95 6.15 -8.68
C LEU A 103 -9.89 5.76 -9.83
N VAL A 104 -9.44 4.92 -10.77
CA VAL A 104 -10.30 4.35 -11.82
C VAL A 104 -11.47 3.57 -11.19
N ALA A 105 -11.21 2.75 -10.18
CA ALA A 105 -12.27 1.97 -9.54
C ALA A 105 -13.31 2.86 -8.83
N LEU A 106 -12.88 3.94 -8.18
CA LEU A 106 -13.78 4.93 -7.59
C LEU A 106 -14.64 5.62 -8.66
N GLN A 107 -14.06 5.98 -9.82
CA GLN A 107 -14.81 6.56 -10.95
C GLN A 107 -15.89 5.62 -11.45
N PHE A 108 -15.56 4.33 -11.62
CA PHE A 108 -16.51 3.30 -12.05
C PHE A 108 -17.62 3.04 -11.02
N ALA A 109 -17.32 3.18 -9.73
CA ALA A 109 -18.30 3.12 -8.66
C ALA A 109 -19.14 4.42 -8.51
N GLY A 110 -18.95 5.42 -9.39
CA GLY A 110 -19.62 6.72 -9.29
C GLY A 110 -19.19 7.58 -8.10
N ILE A 111 -18.10 7.22 -7.42
CA ILE A 111 -17.59 7.93 -6.25
C ILE A 111 -16.66 9.05 -6.73
N ALA A 112 -17.09 10.30 -6.64
CA ALA A 112 -16.34 11.46 -7.12
C ALA A 112 -15.37 12.07 -6.08
N ARG A 113 -15.19 11.43 -4.92
CA ARG A 113 -14.36 11.93 -3.82
C ARG A 113 -13.49 10.82 -3.24
N ILE A 114 -12.30 11.18 -2.78
CA ILE A 114 -11.43 10.30 -2.00
C ILE A 114 -12.16 10.01 -0.67
N PRO A 115 -12.48 8.74 -0.35
CA PRO A 115 -13.09 8.40 0.93
C PRO A 115 -12.13 8.72 2.08
N GLU A 116 -12.66 9.21 3.20
CA GLU A 116 -11.86 9.77 4.30
C GLU A 116 -10.82 8.79 4.86
N ARG A 117 -11.14 7.50 4.90
CA ARG A 117 -10.22 6.43 5.32
C ARG A 117 -8.95 6.33 4.48
N TYR A 118 -8.96 6.83 3.25
CA TYR A 118 -7.79 6.87 2.37
C TYR A 118 -7.04 8.21 2.43
N ILE A 119 -7.46 9.12 3.32
CA ILE A 119 -6.80 10.39 3.61
C ILE A 119 -6.08 10.25 4.95
N LEU A 120 -4.79 9.94 4.90
CA LEU A 120 -3.99 9.75 6.10
C LEU A 120 -3.51 11.08 6.67
N LYS A 121 -3.79 11.31 7.96
CA LYS A 121 -3.50 12.57 8.67
C LYS A 121 -2.06 13.07 8.49
N ARG A 122 -1.05 12.18 8.48
CA ARG A 122 0.35 12.58 8.31
C ARG A 122 0.65 13.30 6.98
N TRP A 123 -0.19 13.10 5.97
CA TRP A 123 0.02 13.62 4.63
C TRP A 123 -0.82 14.87 4.35
N THR A 124 -1.60 15.33 5.32
CA THR A 124 -2.45 16.51 5.16
C THR A 124 -1.71 17.79 5.52
N ILE A 125 -2.11 18.90 4.90
CA ILE A 125 -1.58 20.24 5.18
C ILE A 125 -1.83 20.61 6.65
N GLU A 126 -2.96 20.19 7.23
CA GLU A 126 -3.30 20.46 8.63
C GLU A 126 -2.26 19.89 9.61
N MET A 127 -1.72 18.70 9.31
CA MET A 127 -0.62 18.14 10.09
C MET A 127 0.65 18.96 9.89
N ARG A 128 0.97 19.40 8.68
CA ARG A 128 2.10 20.33 8.45
C ARG A 128 1.91 21.66 9.18
N TYR A 129 0.70 22.20 9.33
CA TYR A 129 0.48 23.44 10.08
C TYR A 129 0.71 23.24 11.58
N ARG A 130 0.27 22.10 12.14
CA ARG A 130 0.66 21.71 13.51
C ARG A 130 2.16 21.54 13.63
N HIS A 131 2.78 20.87 12.66
CA HIS A 131 4.23 20.71 12.64
C HIS A 131 5.00 21.98 12.30
N ALA A 132 4.45 22.98 11.63
CA ALA A 132 5.11 24.24 11.34
C ALA A 132 5.08 25.14 12.58
N ASN A 133 4.01 25.06 13.38
CA ASN A 133 4.03 25.55 14.76
C ASN A 133 5.05 24.77 15.61
N ASP A 134 5.09 23.45 15.49
CA ASP A 134 6.12 22.65 16.16
C ASP A 134 7.53 22.95 15.60
N GLU A 135 7.68 23.34 14.33
CA GLU A 135 8.93 23.61 13.61
C GLU A 135 9.45 25.01 13.94
N TYR A 136 8.57 25.99 14.14
CA TYR A 136 8.87 27.25 14.80
C TYR A 136 9.36 27.02 16.24
N ILE A 137 8.75 26.06 16.96
CA ILE A 137 9.21 25.62 18.28
C ILE A 137 10.57 24.88 18.18
N ILE A 138 10.79 24.01 17.17
CA ILE A 138 12.05 23.28 16.90
C ILE A 138 13.19 24.22 16.50
N GLN A 139 12.92 25.21 15.65
CA GLN A 139 13.90 26.18 15.15
C GLN A 139 14.33 27.16 16.24
N ASN A 140 13.45 27.39 17.22
CA ASN A 140 13.76 28.05 18.49
C ASN A 140 14.34 27.09 19.55
N GLY A 141 14.66 25.84 19.16
CA GLY A 141 15.39 24.88 19.98
C GLY A 141 14.57 24.10 20.99
N LEU A 142 13.24 24.03 20.88
CA LEU A 142 12.41 23.49 21.97
C LEU A 142 12.04 21.99 21.91
N VAL A 143 12.00 21.25 20.77
CA VAL A 143 11.65 19.79 20.83
C VAL A 143 12.13 18.92 19.64
N ASP A 144 12.98 17.91 19.88
CA ASP A 144 13.18 16.77 18.96
C ASP A 144 11.93 15.86 18.93
N SER A 145 10.98 16.11 18.00
CA SER A 145 9.70 15.41 17.99
C SER A 145 9.75 14.03 17.31
N THR A 146 9.13 13.04 17.95
CA THR A 146 9.03 11.65 17.46
C THR A 146 8.41 11.54 16.05
N ALA A 147 7.48 12.43 15.70
CA ALA A 147 6.82 12.45 14.39
C ALA A 147 7.78 12.83 13.25
N CYS A 148 8.72 13.75 13.51
CA CYS A 148 9.76 14.14 12.55
C CYS A 148 10.73 12.97 12.30
N ARG A 149 11.24 12.36 13.39
CA ARG A 149 12.12 11.17 13.31
C ARG A 149 11.47 10.02 12.56
N TYR A 150 10.20 9.72 12.85
CA TYR A 150 9.44 8.68 12.13
C TYR A 150 9.28 8.98 10.63
N SER A 151 9.07 10.24 10.25
CA SER A 151 8.95 10.65 8.85
C SER A 151 10.22 10.49 8.05
N ASN A 152 11.35 10.85 8.63
CA ASN A 152 12.64 10.62 7.99
C ASN A 152 12.93 9.12 7.82
N ILE A 153 12.71 8.31 8.86
CA ILE A 153 12.97 6.86 8.81
C ILE A 153 12.15 6.17 7.70
N ILE A 154 10.84 6.45 7.63
CA ILE A 154 9.97 5.83 6.62
C ILE A 154 10.41 6.19 5.19
N HIS A 155 10.82 7.43 4.94
CA HIS A 155 11.31 7.84 3.62
C HIS A 155 12.56 7.07 3.18
N HIS A 156 13.49 6.82 4.10
CA HIS A 156 14.68 6.02 3.82
C HIS A 156 14.34 4.54 3.58
N LEU A 157 13.47 3.94 4.40
CA LEU A 157 13.05 2.56 4.23
C LEU A 157 12.34 2.32 2.90
N MET A 158 11.56 3.28 2.41
CA MET A 158 10.89 3.16 1.10
C MET A 158 11.88 3.01 -0.05
N LYS A 159 13.00 3.72 -0.03
CA LYS A 159 14.06 3.57 -1.04
C LYS A 159 14.72 2.18 -0.97
N VAL A 160 14.92 1.67 0.24
CA VAL A 160 15.47 0.33 0.47
C VAL A 160 14.52 -0.73 -0.10
N VAL A 161 13.22 -0.60 0.10
CA VAL A 161 12.21 -1.52 -0.47
C VAL A 161 12.20 -1.45 -2.00
N GLU A 162 12.23 -0.24 -2.57
CA GLU A 162 12.23 -0.04 -4.01
C GLU A 162 13.39 -0.78 -4.69
N VAL A 163 14.62 -0.57 -4.20
CA VAL A 163 15.82 -1.23 -4.74
C VAL A 163 15.87 -2.71 -4.35
N GLY A 164 15.56 -3.02 -3.09
CA GLY A 164 15.61 -4.37 -2.54
C GLY A 164 14.67 -5.35 -3.23
N SER A 165 13.56 -4.88 -3.77
CA SER A 165 12.58 -5.71 -4.49
C SER A 165 12.97 -6.03 -5.95
N MET A 166 14.07 -5.48 -6.46
CA MET A 166 14.46 -5.63 -7.88
C MET A 166 15.09 -6.98 -8.22
N SER A 167 15.61 -7.73 -7.25
CA SER A 167 16.13 -9.09 -7.45
C SER A 167 16.07 -9.92 -6.17
N GLU A 168 16.09 -11.25 -6.29
CA GLU A 168 16.11 -12.17 -5.16
C GLU A 168 17.36 -11.94 -4.27
N ALA A 169 18.52 -11.73 -4.89
CA ALA A 169 19.75 -11.43 -4.16
C ALA A 169 19.67 -10.11 -3.34
N MET A 170 19.06 -9.05 -3.89
CA MET A 170 18.89 -7.78 -3.17
C MET A 170 17.83 -7.87 -2.07
N HIS A 171 16.78 -8.65 -2.30
CA HIS A 171 15.75 -8.94 -1.32
C HIS A 171 16.36 -9.63 -0.09
N ASP A 172 17.18 -10.66 -0.31
CA ASP A 172 17.77 -11.45 0.78
C ASP A 172 18.72 -10.61 1.64
N ILE A 173 19.49 -9.70 1.04
CA ILE A 173 20.34 -8.74 1.77
C ILE A 173 19.48 -7.87 2.70
N VAL A 174 18.40 -7.28 2.19
CA VAL A 174 17.52 -6.41 2.99
C VAL A 174 16.88 -7.19 4.13
N VAL A 175 16.37 -8.40 3.85
CA VAL A 175 15.73 -9.26 4.86
C VAL A 175 16.71 -9.69 5.95
N GLN A 176 17.98 -9.95 5.62
CA GLN A 176 19.01 -10.28 6.60
C GLN A 176 19.43 -9.08 7.45
N GLU A 177 19.45 -7.87 6.90
CA GLU A 177 19.90 -6.68 7.61
C GLU A 177 18.84 -6.02 8.50
N ILE A 178 17.54 -6.19 8.20
CA ILE A 178 16.46 -5.65 9.03
C ILE A 178 16.55 -6.11 10.50
N PRO A 179 16.71 -7.42 10.80
CA PRO A 179 16.94 -7.89 12.17
C PRO A 179 18.17 -7.27 12.83
N ASN A 180 19.28 -7.08 12.09
CA ASN A 180 20.50 -6.48 12.62
C ASN A 180 20.28 -5.01 13.02
N LEU A 181 19.57 -4.26 12.17
CA LEU A 181 19.19 -2.88 12.45
C LEU A 181 18.28 -2.79 13.68
N LEU A 182 17.27 -3.66 13.77
CA LEU A 182 16.37 -3.72 14.94
C LEU A 182 17.15 -4.02 16.23
N LYS A 183 18.07 -4.99 16.18
CA LYS A 183 18.94 -5.32 17.32
C LYS A 183 19.77 -4.12 17.76
N LYS A 184 20.46 -3.44 16.83
CA LYS A 184 21.25 -2.23 17.14
C LYS A 184 20.42 -1.14 17.81
N LEU A 185 19.17 -0.93 17.37
CA LEU A 185 18.27 0.06 17.97
C LEU A 185 17.85 -0.32 19.40
N ILE A 186 17.58 -1.61 19.64
CA ILE A 186 17.25 -2.12 20.97
C ILE A 186 18.47 -2.01 21.91
N ASP A 187 19.65 -2.45 21.46
CA ASP A 187 20.89 -2.41 22.24
C ASP A 187 21.29 -0.97 22.60
N SER A 188 21.05 -0.01 21.69
CA SER A 188 21.29 1.42 21.94
C SER A 188 20.31 2.03 22.96
N SER A 189 19.11 1.46 23.11
CA SER A 189 18.14 1.92 24.12
C SER A 189 18.47 1.43 25.54
N GLN A 190 19.14 0.29 25.66
CA GLN A 190 19.52 -0.30 26.95
C GLN A 190 20.79 0.32 27.56
N SER A 191 21.65 0.90 26.72
CA SER A 191 22.90 1.54 27.13
C SER A 191 22.73 2.99 27.64
N GLN A 192 21.53 3.58 27.51
CA GLN A 192 21.20 4.89 28.10
C GLN A 192 20.51 4.82 29.47
N ALA A 193 20.14 3.64 29.96
CA ALA A 193 19.48 3.46 31.26
C ALA A 193 20.45 3.35 32.46
N SER A 194 21.76 3.43 32.24
CA SER A 194 22.80 3.19 33.25
C SER A 194 23.64 4.42 33.63
N SER A 195 23.15 5.64 33.40
CA SER A 195 23.87 6.88 33.75
C SER A 195 22.97 8.00 34.26
N GLU A 196 22.20 7.74 35.32
CA GLU A 196 21.77 8.77 36.27
C GLU A 196 21.78 8.15 37.67
N ASN A 197 22.84 8.41 38.43
CA ASN A 197 22.85 8.43 39.90
C ASN A 197 24.20 8.99 40.36
N ASP A 198 24.26 10.31 40.51
CA ASP A 198 25.17 10.96 41.47
C ASP A 198 24.69 12.40 41.73
N ILE A 199 23.86 12.56 42.77
CA ILE A 199 23.75 13.81 43.56
C ILE A 199 23.74 13.42 45.06
N PRO A 200 24.42 14.18 45.95
CA PRO A 200 24.80 13.72 47.27
C PRO A 200 23.66 13.81 48.30
N SER A 201 23.73 12.91 49.29
CA SER A 201 22.81 12.82 50.43
C SER A 201 22.87 14.03 51.37
N GLY A 202 21.69 14.49 51.79
CA GLY A 202 21.49 15.46 52.89
C GLY A 202 20.05 15.42 53.40
N SER A 203 19.85 14.66 54.48
CA SER A 203 18.64 14.36 55.27
C SER A 203 17.60 15.49 55.46
N HIS A 204 16.30 15.18 55.33
CA HIS A 204 15.31 15.35 56.41
C HIS A 204 14.02 14.55 56.10
N SER A 205 13.58 13.79 57.10
CA SER A 205 12.49 12.81 57.06
C SER A 205 11.09 13.42 57.18
N HIS A 206 10.19 13.02 56.28
CA HIS A 206 8.75 12.93 56.58
C HIS A 206 8.20 11.65 55.94
N VAL A 207 7.98 10.63 56.75
CA VAL A 207 7.43 9.33 56.31
C VAL A 207 5.91 9.46 56.26
N VAL A 208 5.33 9.44 55.06
CA VAL A 208 3.90 9.18 54.84
C VAL A 208 3.80 7.76 54.30
N ASN A 209 3.26 6.85 55.10
CA ASN A 209 3.01 5.48 54.66
C ASN A 209 1.66 5.38 53.94
N ASP A 210 1.64 4.68 52.81
CA ASP A 210 0.41 4.36 52.07
C ASP A 210 -0.48 3.38 52.85
N PRO A 211 -1.83 3.51 52.77
CA PRO A 211 -2.74 2.57 53.40
C PRO A 211 -2.68 1.19 52.70
N PRO A 212 -2.94 0.08 53.44
CA PRO A 212 -2.75 -1.26 52.91
C PRO A 212 -3.71 -1.58 51.75
N ARG A 213 -3.12 -2.16 50.70
CA ARG A 213 -3.81 -2.53 49.46
C ARG A 213 -4.86 -3.63 49.68
N ALA A 214 -6.13 -3.32 49.45
CA ALA A 214 -7.22 -4.28 49.48
C ALA A 214 -7.09 -5.33 48.35
N LYS A 215 -7.30 -6.60 48.65
CA LYS A 215 -7.35 -7.69 47.65
C LYS A 215 -8.70 -7.66 46.92
N THR A 216 -8.72 -7.19 45.67
CA THR A 216 -9.90 -7.36 44.80
C THR A 216 -9.95 -8.78 44.22
N LYS A 217 -11.05 -9.49 44.46
CA LYS A 217 -11.39 -10.76 43.79
C LYS A 217 -11.70 -10.47 42.30
N GLY A 218 -10.91 -11.00 41.37
CA GLY A 218 -11.17 -10.83 39.93
C GLY A 218 -10.31 -11.68 39.00
N ARG A 219 -10.95 -12.74 38.47
CA ARG A 219 -10.64 -13.71 37.39
C ARG A 219 -9.24 -13.72 36.71
N GLY A 220 -8.54 -14.83 36.84
CA GLY A 220 -7.23 -15.10 36.21
C GLY A 220 -7.26 -15.26 34.68
N ARG A 221 -6.13 -14.92 34.05
CA ARG A 221 -5.84 -15.10 32.61
C ARG A 221 -6.03 -16.57 32.20
N GLN A 222 -7.09 -16.85 31.45
CA GLN A 222 -7.22 -18.13 30.74
C GLN A 222 -6.49 -18.07 29.40
N LYS A 223 -5.67 -19.10 29.17
CA LYS A 223 -4.89 -19.40 27.98
C LYS A 223 -5.80 -19.56 26.75
N ILE A 224 -5.66 -18.69 25.74
CA ILE A 224 -6.25 -18.90 24.40
C ILE A 224 -5.15 -18.70 23.36
N ILE A 225 -4.07 -19.49 23.42
CA ILE A 225 -3.13 -19.68 22.30
C ILE A 225 -2.67 -21.15 22.27
N GLU A 226 -3.62 -22.09 22.28
CA GLU A 226 -3.30 -23.52 22.05
C GLU A 226 -4.34 -24.24 21.17
N SER A 227 -5.50 -23.64 20.90
CA SER A 227 -6.57 -24.27 20.10
C SER A 227 -6.43 -24.10 18.58
N SER A 228 -5.68 -23.11 18.09
CA SER A 228 -5.50 -22.88 16.65
C SER A 228 -4.42 -23.78 16.01
N ILE A 229 -3.38 -24.13 16.75
CA ILE A 229 -2.26 -24.95 16.23
C ILE A 229 -2.67 -26.43 16.05
N LYS A 230 -3.59 -26.95 16.89
CA LYS A 230 -4.11 -28.32 16.73
C LYS A 230 -5.12 -28.47 15.58
N LYS A 231 -5.77 -27.39 15.12
CA LYS A 231 -6.71 -27.45 13.97
C LYS A 231 -6.01 -27.51 12.61
N MET A 232 -4.81 -26.93 12.45
CA MET A 232 -4.07 -27.00 11.17
C MET A 232 -3.43 -28.38 10.90
N LYS A 233 -3.06 -29.16 11.92
CA LYS A 233 -2.43 -30.48 11.72
C LYS A 233 -3.41 -31.60 11.34
N LYS A 234 -4.74 -31.39 11.40
CA LYS A 234 -5.75 -32.41 11.06
C LYS A 234 -6.26 -32.33 9.61
N SER A 235 -6.02 -31.22 8.90
CA SER A 235 -6.49 -31.03 7.51
C SER A 235 -5.51 -31.57 6.45
N SER A 236 -4.27 -31.91 6.81
CA SER A 236 -3.25 -32.40 5.87
C SER A 236 -3.24 -33.92 5.66
N LYS A 237 -4.24 -34.65 6.19
CA LYS A 237 -4.41 -36.11 5.99
C LYS A 237 -5.79 -36.45 5.43
N LEU A 238 -6.06 -36.10 4.16
CA LEU A 238 -7.07 -36.79 3.36
C LEU A 238 -6.69 -36.78 1.86
N LYS A 239 -6.09 -37.90 1.45
CA LYS A 239 -6.10 -38.57 0.13
C LYS A 239 -5.98 -37.75 -1.15
N ARG A 240 -4.80 -37.88 -1.77
CA ARG A 240 -4.61 -38.11 -3.22
C ARG A 240 -5.70 -39.06 -3.75
N ARG A 241 -6.49 -38.60 -4.72
CA ARG A 241 -7.16 -39.42 -5.74
C ARG A 241 -7.07 -38.67 -7.07
N GLU A 242 -6.41 -39.28 -8.04
CA GLU A 242 -6.34 -38.80 -9.43
C GLU A 242 -7.72 -38.90 -10.10
N PRO A 243 -8.14 -37.91 -10.92
CA PRO A 243 -9.32 -38.07 -11.77
C PRO A 243 -8.97 -38.88 -13.03
N ARG A 244 -9.73 -39.96 -13.29
CA ARG A 244 -9.76 -40.65 -14.59
C ARG A 244 -10.55 -39.80 -15.59
N LEU A 245 -9.98 -39.59 -16.78
CA LEU A 245 -10.64 -38.98 -17.93
C LEU A 245 -11.70 -39.94 -18.52
N PRO A 246 -12.91 -39.46 -18.88
CA PRO A 246 -13.86 -40.23 -19.68
C PRO A 246 -13.39 -40.31 -21.14
N LYS A 247 -13.37 -41.52 -21.71
CA LYS A 247 -13.14 -41.74 -23.15
C LYS A 247 -14.37 -41.29 -23.94
N GLY A 248 -14.26 -40.14 -24.62
CA GLY A 248 -15.21 -39.67 -25.63
C GLY A 248 -14.75 -40.05 -27.04
N HIS A 249 -15.68 -40.56 -27.82
CA HIS A 249 -15.59 -41.06 -29.19
C HIS A 249 -15.25 -39.93 -30.19
N ILE A 250 -14.39 -40.21 -31.17
CA ILE A 250 -13.99 -39.29 -32.26
C ILE A 250 -14.84 -39.62 -33.50
N PRO A 251 -15.65 -38.68 -34.05
CA PRO A 251 -16.05 -38.72 -35.44
C PRO A 251 -15.01 -38.00 -36.32
N ALA A 252 -14.79 -38.56 -37.51
CA ALA A 252 -13.73 -38.22 -38.45
C ALA A 252 -13.69 -36.74 -38.90
N GLU A 253 -12.47 -36.25 -39.11
CA GLU A 253 -12.17 -34.98 -39.78
C GLU A 253 -12.48 -35.09 -41.28
N ASP A 254 -13.42 -34.27 -41.76
CA ASP A 254 -13.50 -33.95 -43.18
C ASP A 254 -12.41 -32.92 -43.52
N THR A 255 -11.56 -33.31 -44.46
CA THR A 255 -10.43 -32.53 -44.96
C THR A 255 -10.96 -31.37 -45.82
N MET A 256 -10.92 -30.13 -45.32
CA MET A 256 -11.05 -28.95 -46.18
C MET A 256 -9.66 -28.50 -46.64
N GLN A 257 -9.35 -28.82 -47.89
CA GLN A 257 -8.21 -28.27 -48.64
C GLN A 257 -8.40 -26.76 -48.89
N PRO A 258 -7.32 -25.96 -48.94
CA PRO A 258 -7.39 -24.58 -49.41
C PRO A 258 -7.48 -24.55 -50.94
N HIS A 259 -8.63 -24.13 -51.45
CA HIS A 259 -8.82 -23.84 -52.87
C HIS A 259 -8.19 -22.50 -53.22
N VAL A 260 -7.00 -22.54 -53.81
CA VAL A 260 -6.37 -21.42 -54.51
C VAL A 260 -6.87 -21.42 -55.95
N GLN A 261 -7.45 -20.31 -56.43
CA GLN A 261 -7.58 -20.04 -57.87
C GLN A 261 -7.22 -18.59 -58.22
N PRO A 262 -6.76 -18.34 -59.46
CA PRO A 262 -5.86 -17.23 -59.80
C PRO A 262 -6.56 -15.97 -60.33
N MET A 263 -5.73 -14.94 -60.50
CA MET A 263 -6.02 -13.57 -60.94
C MET A 263 -6.82 -13.45 -62.25
N HIS A 264 -7.65 -12.40 -62.34
CA HIS A 264 -7.92 -11.72 -63.61
C HIS A 264 -7.71 -10.20 -63.48
N ARG A 265 -6.83 -9.72 -64.36
CA ARG A 265 -6.46 -8.35 -64.69
C ARG A 265 -7.55 -7.77 -65.60
N VAL A 266 -8.07 -6.57 -65.30
CA VAL A 266 -8.82 -5.77 -66.29
C VAL A 266 -8.28 -4.34 -66.27
N LEU A 267 -7.73 -3.95 -67.41
CA LEU A 267 -7.35 -2.61 -67.83
C LEU A 267 -8.60 -1.87 -68.34
N GLY A 268 -8.65 -0.54 -68.21
CA GLY A 268 -9.47 0.31 -69.10
C GLY A 268 -9.91 1.65 -68.49
N MET A 269 -9.29 2.74 -68.96
CA MET A 269 -9.81 4.11 -68.90
C MET A 269 -10.98 4.30 -69.89
N PRO A 270 -11.63 5.48 -69.98
CA PRO A 270 -11.03 6.70 -70.54
C PRO A 270 -10.82 7.84 -69.53
#